data_AF-A0A9E5KR43-F1
#
_entry.id   AF-A0A9E5KR43-F1
#
_cell.length_a   1.000
_cell.length_b   1.000
_cell.length_c   1.000
_cell.angle_alpha   90.00
_cell.angle_beta   90.00
_cell.angle_gamma   90.00
#
_symmetry.space_group_name_H-M   'P 1'
#
loop_
_entity.id
_entity.type
_entity.pdbx_description
1 polymer ?
#
loop_
_entity_poly.entity_id
_entity_poly.type
_entity_poly.pdbx_seq_one_letter_code
_entity_poly.pdbx_strand_id
1 'polypeptide(L)'
;DLARIGAACKARGVYFVVDGIQGIGPRALDLSALHIDILAAGCQKWLMSPWGTGFAYVRPGLVQELEPAEVGWMSQATAGDFSKFLDYDPTWASDARRFEVITLDFVNFASMAESIGLFLELGPAAVETHVRSLADRAVAFAPRMVQMRSCSQSALRGAVPQGVAAFIRATAQWY
;
A
#
# COMPACT_ATOMS: atom_id res chain seq x y z
N ASP A 1 -10.18 7.75 -9.39
CA ASP A 1 -10.72 6.64 -10.20
C ASP A 1 -9.53 5.86 -10.75
N LEU A 2 -9.12 4.80 -10.06
CA LEU A 2 -7.90 4.05 -10.41
C LEU A 2 -8.05 3.34 -11.75
N ALA A 3 -9.22 2.77 -12.05
CA ALA A 3 -9.46 2.04 -13.29
C ALA A 3 -9.29 2.94 -14.51
N ARG A 4 -9.86 4.15 -14.47
CA ARG A 4 -9.70 5.14 -15.54
C ARG A 4 -8.25 5.58 -15.73
N ILE A 5 -7.52 5.81 -14.63
CA ILE A 5 -6.10 6.23 -14.69
C ILE A 5 -5.25 5.10 -15.24
N GLY A 6 -5.40 3.88 -14.71
CA GLY A 6 -4.65 2.71 -15.16
C GLY A 6 -4.88 2.38 -16.64
N ALA A 7 -6.13 2.46 -17.12
CA ALA A 7 -6.43 2.30 -18.55
C ALA A 7 -5.73 3.38 -19.40
N ALA A 8 -5.73 4.63 -18.94
CA ALA A 8 -5.06 5.73 -19.65
C ALA A 8 -3.53 5.58 -19.68
N CYS A 9 -2.93 5.08 -18.60
CA CYS A 9 -1.51 4.79 -18.50
C CYS A 9 -1.10 3.63 -19.41
N LYS A 10 -1.83 2.50 -19.33
CA LYS A 10 -1.62 1.34 -20.18
C LYS A 10 -1.71 1.69 -21.67
N ALA A 11 -2.70 2.47 -22.07
CA ALA A 11 -2.86 2.90 -23.47
C ALA A 11 -1.70 3.77 -24.00
N ARG A 12 -0.89 4.36 -23.11
CA ARG A 12 0.26 5.21 -23.45
C ARG A 12 1.62 4.55 -23.17
N GLY A 13 1.63 3.32 -22.68
CA GLY A 13 2.87 2.65 -22.28
C GLY A 13 3.61 3.35 -21.14
N VAL A 14 2.92 4.09 -20.26
CA VAL A 14 3.52 4.71 -19.07
C VAL A 14 3.22 3.88 -17.84
N TYR A 15 4.22 3.73 -16.97
CA TYR A 15 4.06 2.98 -15.73
C TYR A 15 3.05 3.62 -14.79
N PHE A 16 2.13 2.81 -14.27
CA PHE A 16 1.17 3.24 -13.28
C PHE A 16 1.58 2.81 -11.88
N VAL A 17 2.08 3.78 -11.10
CA VAL A 17 2.55 3.58 -9.72
C VAL A 17 1.53 4.14 -8.74
N VAL A 18 1.17 3.35 -7.73
CA VAL A 18 0.12 3.70 -6.75
C VAL A 18 0.65 3.64 -5.32
N ASP A 19 0.46 4.72 -4.56
CA ASP A 19 0.53 4.67 -3.09
C ASP A 19 -0.76 4.04 -2.54
N GLY A 20 -0.62 2.85 -1.98
CA GLY A 20 -1.70 2.04 -1.44
C GLY A 20 -1.99 2.27 0.05
N ILE A 21 -1.29 3.19 0.73
CA ILE A 21 -1.29 3.28 2.20
C ILE A 21 -2.68 3.50 2.85
N GLN A 22 -3.62 4.14 2.13
CA GLN A 22 -5.01 4.31 2.57
C GLN A 22 -6.00 3.41 1.81
N GLY A 23 -5.54 2.69 0.79
CA GLY A 23 -6.37 1.87 -0.09
C GLY A 23 -6.32 0.38 0.25
N ILE A 24 -5.16 -0.13 0.64
CA ILE A 24 -4.94 -1.52 1.03
C ILE A 24 -5.48 -1.75 2.45
N GLY A 25 -6.32 -2.78 2.62
CA GLY A 25 -7.03 -3.08 3.86
C GLY A 25 -8.52 -2.72 3.80
N PRO A 26 -8.91 -1.44 3.66
CA PRO A 26 -10.32 -1.04 3.68
C PRO A 26 -11.02 -1.22 2.34
N ARG A 27 -10.30 -1.56 1.27
CA ARG A 27 -10.86 -1.79 -0.07
C ARG A 27 -10.33 -3.08 -0.66
N ALA A 28 -11.20 -3.80 -1.36
CA ALA A 28 -10.81 -4.89 -2.23
C ALA A 28 -10.28 -4.30 -3.55
N LEU A 29 -9.01 -4.58 -3.86
CA LEU A 29 -8.35 -4.10 -5.06
C LEU A 29 -7.86 -5.27 -5.90
N ASP A 30 -8.26 -5.31 -7.17
CA ASP A 30 -7.66 -6.17 -8.18
C ASP A 30 -6.63 -5.33 -8.95
N LEU A 31 -5.34 -5.51 -8.61
CA LEU A 31 -4.26 -4.72 -9.20
C LEU A 31 -4.11 -4.96 -10.72
N SER A 32 -4.44 -6.17 -11.19
CA SER A 32 -4.36 -6.54 -12.60
C SER A 32 -5.46 -5.86 -13.41
N ALA A 33 -6.70 -5.93 -12.92
CA ALA A 33 -7.84 -5.24 -13.52
C ALA A 33 -7.67 -3.71 -13.52
N LEU A 34 -6.98 -3.17 -12.51
CA LEU A 34 -6.66 -1.75 -12.40
C LEU A 34 -5.43 -1.32 -13.21
N HIS A 35 -4.71 -2.26 -13.84
CA HIS A 35 -3.48 -2.01 -14.59
C HIS A 35 -2.39 -1.29 -13.78
N ILE A 36 -2.28 -1.64 -12.50
CA ILE A 36 -1.24 -1.09 -11.62
C ILE A 36 0.05 -1.86 -11.88
N ASP A 37 1.11 -1.14 -12.24
CA ASP A 37 2.44 -1.72 -12.49
C ASP A 37 3.22 -1.88 -11.19
N ILE A 38 3.13 -0.89 -10.30
CA ILE A 38 3.82 -0.88 -9.01
C ILE A 38 2.85 -0.34 -7.95
N LEU A 39 2.80 -0.97 -6.78
CA LEU A 39 2.08 -0.45 -5.61
C LEU A 39 2.96 -0.55 -4.38
N ALA A 40 2.97 0.50 -3.55
CA ALA A 40 3.64 0.46 -2.25
C ALA A 40 2.64 0.73 -1.12
N ALA A 41 2.74 -0.02 -0.03
CA ALA A 41 1.92 0.22 1.16
C ALA A 41 2.67 -0.18 2.44
N GLY A 42 2.58 0.67 3.45
CA GLY A 42 2.87 0.29 4.84
C GLY A 42 1.68 -0.47 5.44
N CYS A 43 1.96 -1.43 6.32
CA CYS A 43 0.93 -2.29 6.89
C CYS A 43 0.43 -1.80 8.27
N GLN A 44 1.03 -0.75 8.83
CA GLN A 44 0.71 -0.22 10.16
C GLN A 44 -0.58 0.60 10.25
N LYS A 45 -1.24 0.85 9.11
CA LYS A 45 -2.53 1.54 9.07
C LYS A 45 -3.67 0.53 9.09
N TRP A 46 -4.32 0.36 7.96
CA TRP A 46 -5.53 -0.45 7.85
C TRP A 46 -5.28 -1.95 7.97
N LEU A 47 -4.06 -2.41 7.69
CA LEU A 47 -3.68 -3.81 7.89
C LEU A 47 -3.30 -4.13 9.34
N MET A 48 -3.39 -3.17 10.27
CA MET A 48 -3.21 -3.36 11.72
C MET A 48 -1.90 -4.07 12.10
N SER A 49 -0.86 -3.92 11.29
CA SER A 49 0.46 -4.54 11.53
C SER A 49 1.36 -3.60 12.37
N PRO A 50 2.47 -4.08 12.95
CA PRO A 50 3.42 -3.20 13.62
C PRO A 50 4.03 -2.13 12.71
N TRP A 51 4.58 -1.07 13.32
CA TRP A 51 5.38 -0.10 12.59
C TRP A 51 6.64 -0.75 12.00
N GLY A 52 7.09 -0.27 10.84
CA GLY A 52 8.24 -0.83 10.13
C GLY A 52 7.89 -1.98 9.18
N THR A 53 6.62 -2.38 9.09
CA THR A 53 6.15 -3.38 8.12
C THR A 53 5.49 -2.73 6.91
N GLY A 54 5.65 -3.37 5.76
CA GLY A 54 5.12 -2.91 4.49
C GLY A 54 5.55 -3.82 3.36
N PHE A 55 5.05 -3.53 2.17
CA PHE A 55 5.43 -4.23 0.97
C PHE A 55 5.34 -3.32 -0.25
N ALA A 56 6.05 -3.74 -1.30
CA ALA A 56 5.83 -3.27 -2.65
C ALA A 56 5.38 -4.44 -3.52
N TYR A 57 4.36 -4.20 -4.33
CA TYR A 57 4.00 -5.04 -5.46
C TYR A 57 4.69 -4.49 -6.71
N VAL A 58 5.31 -5.37 -7.48
CA VAL A 58 5.80 -5.08 -8.83
C VAL A 58 5.17 -6.11 -9.76
N ARG A 59 4.56 -5.66 -10.86
CA ARG A 59 3.94 -6.55 -11.85
C ARG A 59 4.98 -7.56 -12.35
N PRO A 60 4.66 -8.87 -12.45
CA PRO A 60 5.65 -9.91 -12.78
C PRO A 60 6.50 -9.63 -14.03
N GLY A 61 5.89 -9.12 -15.11
CA GLY A 61 6.62 -8.77 -16.34
C GLY A 61 7.56 -7.58 -16.21
N LEU A 62 7.38 -6.73 -15.20
CA LEU A 62 8.19 -5.53 -14.96
C LEU A 62 9.39 -5.79 -14.05
N VAL A 63 9.39 -6.87 -13.26
CA VAL A 63 10.45 -7.19 -12.30
C VAL A 63 11.82 -7.29 -12.95
N GLN A 64 11.89 -7.90 -14.14
CA GLN A 64 13.14 -8.10 -14.88
C GLN A 64 13.53 -6.89 -15.74
N GLU A 65 12.61 -5.95 -15.98
CA GLU A 65 12.88 -4.73 -16.75
C GLU A 65 13.43 -3.59 -15.86
N LEU A 66 13.16 -3.64 -14.55
CA LEU A 66 13.60 -2.65 -13.58
C LEU A 66 14.92 -3.05 -12.94
N GLU A 67 15.84 -2.08 -12.87
CA GLU A 67 17.07 -2.26 -12.10
C GLU A 67 16.97 -1.61 -10.72
N PRO A 68 17.33 -2.35 -9.64
CA PRO A 68 17.30 -1.79 -8.30
C PRO A 68 18.28 -0.62 -8.16
N ALA A 69 17.79 0.52 -7.66
CA ALA A 69 18.64 1.68 -7.38
C ALA A 69 19.50 1.49 -6.12
N GLU A 70 18.94 0.79 -5.13
CA GLU A 70 19.61 0.40 -3.90
C GLU A 70 19.65 -1.12 -3.85
N VAL A 71 20.81 -1.69 -3.53
CA VAL A 71 21.02 -3.13 -3.48
C VAL A 71 21.69 -3.53 -2.18
N GLY A 72 21.40 -4.73 -1.72
CA GLY A 72 22.15 -5.35 -0.65
C GLY A 72 22.05 -6.86 -0.70
N TRP A 73 22.49 -7.52 0.37
CA TRP A 73 22.63 -8.97 0.37
C TRP A 73 21.30 -9.72 0.20
N MET A 74 20.18 -9.10 0.62
CA MET A 74 18.84 -9.65 0.42
C MET A 74 18.35 -9.57 -1.03
N SER A 75 18.98 -8.75 -1.87
CA SER A 75 18.61 -8.59 -3.29
C SER A 75 19.14 -9.74 -4.17
N GLN A 76 20.07 -10.53 -3.65
CA GLN A 76 20.81 -11.55 -4.40
C GLN A 76 20.05 -12.88 -4.44
N ALA A 77 20.29 -13.68 -5.48
CA ALA A 77 19.68 -15.00 -5.66
C ALA A 77 20.07 -16.00 -4.54
N THR A 78 21.23 -15.80 -3.93
CA THR A 78 21.76 -16.60 -2.83
C THR A 78 21.31 -16.13 -1.44
N ALA A 79 20.48 -15.08 -1.35
CA ALA A 79 19.97 -14.57 -0.08
C ALA A 79 19.29 -15.69 0.73
N GLY A 80 19.80 -15.92 1.95
CA GLY A 80 19.33 -16.99 2.85
C GLY A 80 20.10 -18.31 2.78
N ASP A 81 21.01 -18.49 1.81
CA ASP A 81 21.96 -19.62 1.79
C ASP A 81 23.23 -19.27 2.57
N PHE A 82 23.18 -19.47 3.89
CA PHE A 82 24.31 -19.18 4.78
C PHE A 82 25.52 -20.09 4.56
N SER A 83 25.40 -21.17 3.77
CA SER A 83 26.55 -22.02 3.44
C SER A 83 27.49 -21.35 2.43
N LYS A 84 27.00 -20.36 1.69
CA LYS A 84 27.71 -19.61 0.64
C LYS A 84 28.05 -18.17 1.07
N PHE A 85 28.12 -17.91 2.38
CA PHE A 85 28.25 -16.56 2.91
C PHE A 85 29.49 -15.79 2.41
N LEU A 86 30.57 -16.50 2.07
CA LEU A 86 31.80 -15.91 1.52
C LEU A 86 31.89 -16.00 -0.01
N ASP A 87 30.94 -16.70 -0.65
CA ASP A 87 30.87 -16.85 -2.09
C ASP A 87 30.02 -15.73 -2.67
N TYR A 88 30.64 -14.57 -2.89
CA TYR A 88 29.98 -13.38 -3.41
C TYR A 88 29.46 -13.62 -4.85
N ASP A 89 28.16 -13.84 -4.98
CA ASP A 89 27.44 -14.00 -6.24
C ASP A 89 26.56 -12.76 -6.50
N PRO A 90 26.90 -11.89 -7.47
CA PRO A 90 26.15 -10.68 -7.75
C PRO A 90 24.83 -10.93 -8.49
N THR A 91 24.45 -12.19 -8.74
CA THR A 91 23.20 -12.54 -9.42
C THR A 91 22.01 -12.08 -8.59
N TRP A 92 21.14 -11.27 -9.19
CA TRP A 92 19.92 -10.80 -8.54
C TRP A 92 18.88 -11.91 -8.40
N ALA A 93 18.02 -11.81 -7.38
CA ALA A 93 16.83 -12.64 -7.30
C ALA A 93 15.97 -12.45 -8.58
N SER A 94 15.37 -13.54 -9.06
CA SER A 94 14.54 -13.53 -10.28
C SER A 94 13.13 -12.96 -10.06
N ASP A 95 12.80 -12.61 -8.81
CA ASP A 95 11.52 -12.08 -8.39
C ASP A 95 11.70 -10.71 -7.68
N ALA A 96 10.63 -10.18 -7.10
CA ALA A 96 10.64 -8.86 -6.47
C ALA A 96 11.59 -8.76 -5.25
N ARG A 97 12.13 -9.87 -4.72
CA ARG A 97 13.16 -9.82 -3.68
C ARG A 97 14.41 -9.08 -4.12
N ARG A 98 14.65 -8.92 -5.44
CA ARG A 98 15.76 -8.09 -5.94
C ARG A 98 15.68 -6.62 -5.52
N PHE A 99 14.54 -6.18 -4.98
CA PHE A 99 14.36 -4.84 -4.40
C PHE A 99 14.46 -4.82 -2.86
N GLU A 100 14.73 -5.96 -2.21
CA GLU A 100 14.98 -6.04 -0.76
C GLU A 100 16.46 -5.77 -0.45
N VAL A 101 16.76 -4.81 0.41
CA VAL A 101 18.13 -4.32 0.59
C VAL A 101 18.85 -4.99 1.76
N ILE A 102 18.21 -5.04 2.93
CA ILE A 102 18.86 -5.43 4.19
C ILE A 102 18.04 -6.49 4.92
N THR A 103 18.66 -7.11 5.92
CA THR A 103 18.02 -8.03 6.86
C THR A 103 16.69 -7.47 7.35
N LEU A 104 15.63 -8.23 7.14
CA LEU A 104 14.26 -7.85 7.52
C LEU A 104 14.05 -8.03 9.02
N ASP A 105 13.10 -7.26 9.56
CA ASP A 105 12.64 -7.43 10.94
C ASP A 105 11.69 -8.63 11.04
N PHE A 106 12.26 -9.82 11.23
CA PHE A 106 11.50 -11.07 11.23
C PHE A 106 10.36 -11.11 12.26
N VAL A 107 10.49 -10.43 13.41
CA VAL A 107 9.45 -10.43 14.45
C VAL A 107 8.24 -9.61 13.98
N ASN A 108 8.49 -8.44 13.43
CA ASN A 108 7.42 -7.60 12.90
C ASN A 108 6.79 -8.20 11.64
N PHE A 109 7.57 -8.85 10.77
CA PHE A 109 7.02 -9.58 9.62
C PHE A 109 6.20 -10.81 10.01
N ALA A 110 6.58 -11.55 11.06
CA ALA A 110 5.74 -12.62 11.60
C ALA A 110 4.40 -12.08 12.13
N SER A 111 4.44 -10.96 12.85
CA SER A 111 3.22 -10.28 13.34
C SER A 111 2.35 -9.75 12.19
N MET A 112 2.98 -9.28 11.11
CA MET A 112 2.28 -8.87 9.89
C MET A 112 1.54 -10.05 9.23
N ALA A 113 2.17 -11.22 9.17
CA ALA A 113 1.54 -12.41 8.58
C ALA A 113 0.25 -12.80 9.32
N GLU A 114 0.25 -12.77 10.66
CA GLU A 114 -0.94 -13.04 11.47
C GLU A 114 -2.05 -12.00 11.22
N SER A 115 -1.68 -10.71 11.19
CA SER A 115 -2.66 -9.66 10.93
C SER A 115 -3.27 -9.79 9.54
N ILE A 116 -2.46 -10.03 8.50
CA ILE A 116 -2.95 -10.29 7.14
C ILE A 116 -3.82 -11.56 7.11
N GLY A 117 -3.44 -12.61 7.84
CA GLY A 117 -4.23 -13.83 7.99
C GLY A 117 -5.65 -13.54 8.46
N LEU A 118 -5.82 -12.70 9.49
CA LEU A 118 -7.13 -12.25 9.96
C LEU A 118 -7.93 -11.51 8.88
N PHE A 119 -7.29 -10.62 8.11
CA PHE A 119 -7.97 -9.93 6.99
C PHE A 119 -8.44 -10.89 5.91
N LEU A 120 -7.66 -11.92 5.60
CA LEU A 120 -8.01 -12.93 4.61
C LEU A 120 -9.13 -13.85 5.11
N GLU A 121 -9.14 -14.20 6.40
CA GLU A 121 -10.22 -14.96 7.03
C GLU A 121 -11.55 -14.20 6.99
N LEU A 122 -11.54 -12.90 7.33
CA LEU A 122 -12.72 -12.04 7.26
C LEU A 122 -13.19 -11.81 5.81
N GLY A 123 -12.26 -11.81 4.86
CA GLY A 123 -12.51 -11.57 3.45
C GLY A 123 -12.47 -10.08 3.08
N PRO A 124 -11.65 -9.65 2.10
CA PRO A 124 -11.50 -8.23 1.74
C PRO A 124 -12.80 -7.53 1.34
N ALA A 125 -13.72 -8.23 0.68
CA ALA A 125 -15.01 -7.67 0.28
C ALA A 125 -15.95 -7.40 1.48
N ALA A 126 -15.91 -8.26 2.50
CA ALA A 126 -16.68 -8.06 3.72
C ALA A 126 -16.14 -6.88 4.53
N VAL A 127 -14.80 -6.80 4.65
CA VAL A 127 -14.12 -5.65 5.28
C VAL A 127 -14.48 -4.35 4.56
N GLU A 128 -14.38 -4.30 3.23
CA GLU A 128 -14.75 -3.11 2.47
C GLU A 128 -16.22 -2.70 2.71
N THR A 129 -17.13 -3.68 2.66
CA THR A 129 -18.56 -3.42 2.89
C THR A 129 -18.80 -2.84 4.28
N HIS A 130 -18.13 -3.40 5.30
CA HIS A 130 -18.25 -2.93 6.68
C HIS A 130 -17.69 -1.52 6.88
N VAL A 131 -16.46 -1.26 6.40
CA VAL A 131 -15.82 0.05 6.51
C VAL A 131 -16.63 1.11 5.78
N ARG A 132 -17.15 0.79 4.58
CA ARG A 132 -18.03 1.67 3.82
C ARG A 132 -19.32 1.99 4.59
N SER A 133 -19.96 0.98 5.18
CA SER A 133 -21.16 1.19 6.01
C SER A 133 -20.91 2.14 7.19
N LEU A 134 -19.76 2.01 7.86
CA LEU A 134 -19.37 2.93 8.94
C LEU A 134 -19.13 4.35 8.42
N ALA A 135 -18.40 4.48 7.30
CA ALA A 135 -18.14 5.76 6.68
C ALA A 135 -19.44 6.47 6.26
N ASP A 136 -20.37 5.75 5.63
CA ASP A 136 -21.67 6.30 5.22
C ASP A 136 -22.49 6.79 6.42
N ARG A 137 -22.49 6.05 7.53
CA ARG A 137 -23.13 6.49 8.78
C ARG A 137 -22.49 7.74 9.36
N ALA A 138 -21.15 7.81 9.36
CA ALA A 138 -20.42 8.98 9.85
C ALA A 138 -20.71 10.22 8.99
N VAL A 139 -20.72 10.08 7.67
CA VAL A 139 -21.06 11.14 6.71
C VAL A 139 -22.52 11.61 6.91
N ALA A 140 -23.46 10.69 7.14
CA ALA A 140 -24.86 11.04 7.37
C ALA A 140 -25.08 11.77 8.71
N PHE A 141 -24.27 11.46 9.73
CA PHE A 141 -24.34 12.09 11.04
C PHE A 141 -23.70 13.48 11.08
N ALA A 142 -22.56 13.66 10.41
CA ALA A 142 -21.72 14.85 10.52
C ALA A 142 -22.44 16.21 10.33
N PRO A 143 -23.39 16.38 9.37
CA PRO A 143 -24.12 17.65 9.19
C PRO A 143 -24.92 18.13 10.41
N ARG A 144 -25.23 17.23 11.35
CA ARG A 144 -25.92 17.57 12.60
C ARG A 144 -25.00 18.26 13.62
N MET A 145 -23.69 18.08 13.47
CA MET A 145 -22.67 18.55 14.41
C MET A 145 -21.84 19.69 13.82
N VAL A 146 -21.54 19.62 12.52
CA VAL A 146 -20.65 20.56 11.82
C VAL A 146 -21.14 20.81 10.40
N GLN A 147 -20.85 21.99 9.86
CA GLN A 147 -21.06 22.24 8.44
C GLN A 147 -20.08 21.39 7.62
N MET A 148 -20.58 20.32 7.00
CA MET A 148 -19.76 19.38 6.23
C MET A 148 -19.76 19.73 4.74
N ARG A 149 -18.57 19.76 4.13
CA ARG A 149 -18.37 19.71 2.68
C ARG A 149 -17.80 18.34 2.32
N SER A 150 -18.40 17.67 1.35
CA SER A 150 -18.01 16.29 0.97
C SER A 150 -17.68 16.20 -0.52
N CYS A 151 -16.74 15.32 -0.86
CA CYS A 151 -16.44 14.96 -2.24
C CYS A 151 -17.61 14.25 -2.96
N SER A 152 -18.64 13.81 -2.23
CA SER A 152 -19.90 13.32 -2.81
C SER A 152 -20.77 14.44 -3.38
N GLN A 153 -20.58 15.68 -2.93
CA GLN A 153 -21.24 16.85 -3.49
C GLN A 153 -20.47 17.28 -4.75
N SER A 154 -20.96 16.88 -5.92
CA SER A 154 -20.32 17.11 -7.22
C SER A 154 -19.98 18.59 -7.46
N ALA A 155 -20.81 19.51 -6.97
CA ALA A 155 -20.60 20.96 -7.05
C ALA A 155 -19.38 21.48 -6.25
N LEU A 156 -18.84 20.69 -5.33
CA LEU A 156 -17.68 21.03 -4.51
C LEU A 156 -16.40 20.28 -4.92
N ARG A 157 -16.46 19.45 -5.96
CA ARG A 157 -15.28 18.74 -6.48
C ARG A 157 -14.36 19.74 -7.18
N GLY A 158 -13.08 19.80 -6.76
CA GLY A 158 -12.05 20.64 -7.38
C GLY A 158 -11.89 22.03 -6.74
N ALA A 159 -12.79 22.44 -5.85
CA ALA A 159 -12.53 23.56 -4.96
C ALA A 159 -11.85 23.02 -3.70
N VAL A 160 -10.53 23.16 -3.61
CA VAL A 160 -9.89 23.32 -2.29
C VAL A 160 -9.94 24.83 -2.05
N PRO A 161 -10.89 25.38 -1.28
CA PRO A 161 -10.77 26.75 -0.85
C PRO A 161 -9.45 26.86 -0.09
N GLN A 162 -8.62 27.84 -0.40
CA GLN A 162 -7.53 28.23 0.49
C GLN A 162 -8.17 28.65 1.83
N GLY A 163 -8.24 27.72 2.78
CA GLY A 163 -8.91 27.95 4.05
C GLY A 163 -9.42 26.66 4.68
N VAL A 164 -8.68 26.20 5.68
CA VAL A 164 -9.03 25.12 6.64
C VAL A 164 -8.99 23.70 6.07
N ALA A 165 -7.78 23.16 5.94
CA ALA A 165 -7.56 21.74 6.22
C ALA A 165 -7.58 21.57 7.74
N ALA A 166 -8.62 20.94 8.29
CA ALA A 166 -8.61 20.51 9.68
C ALA A 166 -7.63 19.35 9.81
N PHE A 167 -6.36 19.65 10.08
CA PHE A 167 -5.45 18.70 10.69
C PHE A 167 -5.88 18.57 12.15
N ILE A 168 -6.47 17.44 12.53
CA ILE A 168 -6.51 17.07 13.96
C ILE A 168 -5.06 16.77 14.34
N ARG A 169 -4.38 17.80 14.85
CA ARG A 169 -3.04 17.69 15.43
C ARG A 169 -3.21 17.11 16.83
N ALA A 170 -3.25 15.79 16.95
CA ALA A 170 -3.01 15.15 18.23
C ALA A 170 -1.50 15.23 18.49
N THR A 171 -1.07 16.25 19.25
CA THR A 171 0.28 16.29 19.81
C THR A 171 0.38 15.21 20.88
N ALA A 172 0.79 13.99 20.49
CA ALA A 172 1.44 13.09 21.42
C ALA A 172 2.91 13.50 21.47
N GLN A 173 3.31 14.10 22.58
CA GLN A 173 4.72 14.21 22.95
C GLN A 173 5.21 12.78 23.16
N TRP A 174 6.10 12.32 22.28
CA TRP A 174 6.88 11.11 22.50
C TRP A 174 8.11 11.51 23.30
N TYR A 175 8.25 10.95 24.50
CA TYR A 175 9.53 10.87 25.21
C TYR A 175 10.37 9.75 24.62
#